data_AF-A0A9D5EMF1-F1
#
_entry.id   AF-A0A9D5EMF1-F1
#
_cell.length_a   1.000
_cell.length_b   1.000
_cell.length_c   1.000
_cell.angle_alpha   90.00
_cell.angle_beta   90.00
_cell.angle_gamma   90.00
#
_symmetry.space_group_name_H-M   'P 1'
#
loop_
_entity.id
_entity.type
_entity.pdbx_description
1 polymer ?
#
loop_
_entity_poly.entity_id
_entity_poly.type
_entity_poly.pdbx_seq_one_letter_code
_entity_poly.pdbx_strand_id
1 'polypeptide(L)'
;MRATGAMGWRQSVDLVEFRHAFARFVGPDKYRKFLRALNGEGRWRARLLYWQEEMLSRFAASTGNEMVTFEQVESLLRVCEMHHLELERDPEALSSRCRGAVTDYTRAQAEHFPNTDCGPLEMGRRRENYRSGRWYCPTCRASESEWRRRTGSGSD
;
A
#
# COMPACT_ATOMS: atom_id res chain seq x y z
N MET A 1 -27.76 -29.76 13.15
CA MET A 1 -27.50 -28.31 13.13
C MET A 1 -26.14 -28.07 13.80
N ARG A 2 -25.09 -27.75 13.04
CA ARG A 2 -23.77 -27.44 13.60
C ARG A 2 -23.67 -25.93 13.78
N ALA A 3 -23.39 -25.48 14.99
CA ALA A 3 -23.15 -24.08 15.30
C ALA A 3 -21.84 -23.65 14.62
N THR A 4 -21.94 -22.83 13.58
CA THR A 4 -20.85 -21.99 13.09
C THR A 4 -20.55 -20.96 14.16
N GLY A 5 -19.53 -21.22 14.98
CA GLY A 5 -19.00 -20.23 15.92
C GLY A 5 -18.43 -19.06 15.13
N ALA A 6 -19.08 -17.90 15.24
CA ALA A 6 -18.53 -16.64 14.77
C ALA A 6 -17.32 -16.28 15.64
N MET A 7 -16.11 -16.58 15.14
CA MET A 7 -14.88 -16.02 15.71
C MET A 7 -14.82 -14.56 15.29
N GLY A 8 -15.38 -13.66 16.11
CA GLY A 8 -15.08 -12.24 15.98
C GLY A 8 -13.57 -12.02 16.14
N TRP A 9 -13.00 -11.12 15.33
CA TRP A 9 -11.56 -10.79 15.30
C TRP A 9 -11.04 -10.06 16.55
N ARG A 10 -11.36 -10.55 17.76
CA ARG A 10 -10.97 -9.95 19.05
C ARG A 10 -9.66 -10.49 19.63
N GLN A 11 -8.94 -11.35 18.91
CA GLN A 11 -7.60 -11.82 19.28
C GLN A 11 -6.64 -11.62 18.10
N SER A 12 -5.36 -11.40 18.42
CA SER A 12 -4.25 -11.12 17.50
C SER A 12 -4.40 -11.87 16.18
N VAL A 13 -4.92 -11.18 15.16
CA VAL A 13 -5.01 -11.74 13.82
C VAL A 13 -3.60 -12.05 13.39
N ASP A 14 -3.35 -13.31 13.04
CA ASP A 14 -2.11 -13.66 12.36
C ASP A 14 -2.09 -12.87 11.04
N LEU A 15 -1.20 -11.89 10.97
CA LEU A 15 -1.01 -11.00 9.82
C LEU A 15 -0.84 -11.80 8.54
N VAL A 16 -0.11 -12.91 8.62
CA VAL A 16 0.19 -13.78 7.49
C VAL A 16 -1.08 -14.48 7.02
N GLU A 17 -1.85 -15.04 7.96
CA GLU A 17 -3.12 -15.72 7.64
C GLU A 17 -4.12 -14.77 6.98
N PHE A 18 -4.31 -13.56 7.53
CA PHE A 18 -5.21 -12.57 6.95
C PHE A 18 -4.81 -12.20 5.52
N ARG A 19 -3.52 -11.90 5.29
CA ARG A 19 -3.00 -11.55 3.96
C ARG A 19 -3.26 -12.65 2.96
N HIS A 20 -2.98 -13.90 3.32
CA HIS A 20 -3.20 -15.04 2.45
C HIS A 20 -4.68 -15.29 2.17
N ALA A 21 -5.54 -15.23 3.19
CA ALA A 21 -6.98 -15.42 3.05
C ALA A 21 -7.59 -14.34 2.16
N PHE A 22 -7.24 -13.07 2.39
CA PHE A 22 -7.76 -11.95 1.62
C PHE A 22 -7.26 -11.99 0.17
N ALA A 23 -5.96 -12.24 -0.06
CA ALA A 23 -5.40 -12.37 -1.40
C ALA A 23 -6.06 -13.50 -2.20
N ARG A 24 -6.35 -14.64 -1.55
CA ARG A 24 -7.06 -15.76 -2.16
C ARG A 24 -8.51 -15.40 -2.51
N PHE A 25 -9.20 -14.67 -1.64
CA PHE A 25 -10.59 -14.27 -1.86
C PHE A 25 -10.74 -13.30 -3.05
N VAL A 26 -9.90 -12.27 -3.13
CA VAL A 26 -10.05 -11.24 -4.17
C VAL A 26 -9.36 -11.60 -5.48
N GLY A 27 -8.36 -12.48 -5.45
CA GLY A 27 -7.51 -12.83 -6.58
C GLY A 27 -6.32 -11.86 -6.75
N PRO A 28 -5.25 -12.30 -7.44
CA PRO A 28 -3.96 -11.61 -7.43
C PRO A 28 -4.01 -10.18 -7.99
N ASP A 29 -4.73 -9.94 -9.08
CA ASP A 29 -4.79 -8.62 -9.71
C ASP A 29 -5.55 -7.61 -8.86
N LYS A 30 -6.69 -8.02 -8.30
CA LYS A 30 -7.48 -7.17 -7.39
C LYS A 30 -6.73 -6.93 -6.09
N TYR A 31 -6.00 -7.92 -5.58
CA TYR A 31 -5.16 -7.76 -4.40
C TYR A 31 -4.05 -6.75 -4.65
N ARG A 32 -3.35 -6.83 -5.79
CA ARG A 32 -2.34 -5.83 -6.19
C ARG A 32 -2.94 -4.44 -6.30
N LYS A 33 -4.09 -4.30 -6.97
CA LYS A 33 -4.81 -3.01 -7.09
C LYS A 33 -5.22 -2.47 -5.71
N PHE A 34 -5.66 -3.34 -4.80
CA PHE A 34 -6.01 -2.99 -3.42
C PHE A 34 -4.81 -2.43 -2.67
N LEU A 35 -3.68 -3.13 -2.69
CA LEU A 35 -2.45 -2.67 -2.05
C LEU A 35 -1.96 -1.35 -2.66
N ARG A 36 -2.02 -1.18 -3.99
CA ARG A 36 -1.64 0.06 -4.67
C ARG A 36 -2.46 1.25 -4.18
N ALA A 37 -3.78 1.09 -4.16
CA ALA A 37 -4.69 2.14 -3.69
C ALA A 37 -4.51 2.43 -2.20
N LEU A 38 -4.36 1.39 -1.37
CA LEU A 38 -4.12 1.53 0.06
C LEU A 38 -2.81 2.27 0.35
N ASN A 39 -1.70 1.81 -0.24
CA ASN A 39 -0.36 2.37 -0.02
C ASN A 39 -0.20 3.78 -0.59
N GLY A 40 -0.95 4.11 -1.64
CA GLY A 40 -0.99 5.45 -2.24
C GLY A 40 -2.07 6.35 -1.60
N GLU A 41 -3.21 6.46 -2.27
CA GLU A 41 -4.27 7.40 -1.90
C GLU A 41 -4.90 7.11 -0.53
N GLY A 42 -5.02 5.83 -0.15
CA GLY A 42 -5.70 5.41 1.07
C GLY A 42 -4.98 5.93 2.32
N ARG A 43 -3.66 5.72 2.42
CA ARG A 43 -2.83 6.30 3.49
C ARG A 43 -2.84 7.81 3.50
N TRP A 44 -2.75 8.43 2.33
CA TRP A 44 -2.78 9.87 2.21
C TRP A 44 -4.09 10.48 2.75
N ARG A 45 -5.23 9.86 2.42
CA ARG A 45 -6.55 10.33 2.84
C ARG A 45 -7.00 9.75 4.19
N ALA A 46 -6.18 8.88 4.79
CA ALA A 46 -6.51 8.09 5.98
C ALA A 46 -7.90 7.42 5.89
N ARG A 47 -8.23 6.89 4.71
CA ARG A 47 -9.51 6.22 4.45
C ARG A 47 -9.40 5.25 3.29
N LEU A 48 -10.31 4.28 3.25
CA LEU A 48 -10.46 3.39 2.11
C LEU A 48 -11.24 4.09 0.99
N LEU A 49 -11.03 3.63 -0.25
CA LEU A 49 -11.93 3.94 -1.35
C LEU A 49 -13.20 3.11 -1.24
N TYR A 50 -14.32 3.60 -1.75
CA TYR A 50 -15.62 2.89 -1.71
C TYR A 50 -15.53 1.43 -2.17
N TRP A 51 -14.82 1.18 -3.28
CA TRP A 51 -14.67 -0.19 -3.78
C TRP A 51 -13.78 -1.07 -2.88
N GLN A 52 -12.85 -0.49 -2.12
CA GLN A 52 -12.05 -1.22 -1.13
C GLN A 52 -12.90 -1.57 0.09
N GLU A 53 -13.75 -0.64 0.55
CA GLU A 53 -14.73 -0.89 1.62
C GLU A 53 -15.69 -2.01 1.22
N GLU A 54 -16.26 -1.94 0.03
CA GLU A 54 -17.16 -2.98 -0.48
C GLU A 54 -16.47 -4.35 -0.55
N MET A 55 -15.22 -4.38 -1.00
CA MET A 55 -14.42 -5.61 -1.09
C MET A 55 -14.15 -6.22 0.29
N LEU A 56 -13.82 -5.39 1.29
CA LEU A 56 -13.62 -5.84 2.66
C LEU A 56 -14.94 -6.29 3.30
N SER A 57 -16.05 -5.60 3.05
CA SER A 57 -17.38 -6.03 3.51
C SER A 57 -17.75 -7.41 3.01
N ARG A 58 -17.51 -7.67 1.72
CA ARG A 58 -17.75 -9.00 1.13
C ARG A 58 -16.84 -10.07 1.72
N PHE A 59 -15.57 -9.74 1.96
CA PHE A 59 -14.62 -10.65 2.60
C PHE A 59 -15.03 -10.99 4.04
N ALA A 60 -15.36 -9.97 4.85
CA ALA A 60 -15.82 -10.11 6.23
C ALA A 60 -17.09 -10.99 6.30
N ALA A 61 -18.07 -10.72 5.44
CA ALA A 61 -19.28 -11.53 5.32
C ALA A 61 -18.98 -13.00 4.94
N SER A 62 -18.04 -13.22 4.02
CA SER A 62 -17.67 -14.58 3.57
C SER A 62 -16.96 -15.42 4.64
N THR A 63 -16.35 -14.76 5.63
CA THR A 63 -15.57 -15.42 6.69
C THR A 63 -16.27 -15.39 8.05
N GLY A 64 -17.48 -14.85 8.14
CA GLY A 64 -18.26 -14.79 9.40
C GLY A 64 -17.70 -13.79 10.41
N ASN A 65 -17.05 -12.76 9.89
CA ASN A 65 -16.04 -11.98 10.55
C ASN A 65 -16.48 -10.51 10.64
N GLU A 66 -16.02 -9.79 11.67
CA GLU A 66 -16.36 -8.38 11.83
C GLU A 66 -15.67 -7.50 10.76
N MET A 67 -16.29 -6.34 10.50
CA MET A 67 -15.72 -5.31 9.65
C MET A 67 -14.44 -4.74 10.27
N VAL A 68 -13.38 -4.67 9.46
CA VAL A 68 -12.10 -4.09 9.84
C VAL A 68 -12.07 -2.58 9.56
N THR A 69 -11.53 -1.79 10.50
CA THR A 69 -11.35 -0.34 10.32
C THR A 69 -10.20 -0.04 9.36
N PHE A 70 -10.11 1.21 8.89
CA PHE A 70 -8.98 1.64 8.07
C PHE A 70 -7.64 1.39 8.77
N GLU A 71 -7.48 1.73 10.04
CA GLU A 71 -6.24 1.57 10.80
C GLU A 71 -5.84 0.09 10.92
N GLN A 72 -6.82 -0.79 11.12
CA GLN A 72 -6.59 -2.23 11.14
C GLN A 72 -6.13 -2.71 9.77
N VAL A 73 -6.85 -2.36 8.69
CA VAL A 73 -6.50 -2.74 7.31
C VAL A 73 -5.12 -2.20 6.92
N GLU A 74 -4.83 -0.95 7.26
CA GLU A 74 -3.57 -0.29 6.94
C GLU A 74 -2.40 -0.98 7.63
N SER A 75 -2.60 -1.47 8.85
CA SER A 75 -1.62 -2.28 9.60
C SER A 75 -1.46 -3.69 9.00
N LEU A 76 -2.59 -4.39 8.79
CA LEU A 76 -2.61 -5.76 8.26
C LEU A 76 -2.01 -5.84 6.86
N LEU A 77 -2.31 -4.87 6.00
CA LEU A 77 -1.95 -4.87 4.57
C LEU A 77 -0.84 -3.86 4.24
N ARG A 78 0.03 -3.55 5.20
CA ARG A 78 1.24 -2.75 5.01
C ARG A 78 2.32 -3.52 4.24
N VAL A 79 2.03 -3.88 3.00
CA VAL A 79 2.87 -4.76 2.19
C VAL A 79 3.06 -4.17 0.80
N CYS A 80 4.26 -4.34 0.25
CA CYS A 80 4.56 -3.98 -1.12
C CYS A 80 3.83 -4.92 -2.09
N GLU A 81 3.10 -4.35 -3.03
CA GLU A 81 2.31 -5.10 -4.02
C GLU A 81 3.16 -5.87 -5.05
N MET A 82 4.43 -5.50 -5.20
CA MET A 82 5.36 -6.12 -6.16
C MET A 82 6.31 -7.10 -5.49
N HIS A 83 6.89 -6.70 -4.35
CA HIS A 83 7.93 -7.48 -3.68
C HIS A 83 7.37 -8.32 -2.52
N HIS A 84 6.11 -8.12 -2.13
CA HIS A 84 5.44 -8.84 -1.03
C HIS A 84 6.15 -8.72 0.33
N LEU A 85 7.00 -7.69 0.49
CA LEU A 85 7.67 -7.34 1.74
C LEU A 85 6.84 -6.34 2.52
N GLU A 86 6.92 -6.39 3.84
CA GLU A 86 6.37 -5.34 4.69
C GLU A 86 7.02 -4.00 4.37
N LEU A 87 6.23 -2.93 4.44
CA LEU A 87 6.76 -1.59 4.23
C LEU A 87 7.37 -1.07 5.53
N GLU A 88 8.54 -0.47 5.42
CA GLU A 88 9.31 0.09 6.53
C GLU A 88 9.03 1.58 6.67
N ARG A 89 9.14 2.10 7.89
CA ARG A 89 8.98 3.53 8.14
C ARG A 89 10.26 4.26 7.74
N ASP A 90 10.11 5.32 6.96
CA ASP A 90 11.20 6.22 6.61
C ASP A 90 11.03 7.59 7.29
N PRO A 91 11.89 7.93 8.27
CA PRO A 91 11.89 9.25 8.88
C PRO A 91 12.49 10.36 7.98
N GLU A 92 13.32 10.01 6.99
CA GLU A 92 14.08 10.94 6.13
C GLU A 92 13.36 11.31 4.82
N ALA A 93 12.33 10.55 4.44
CA ALA A 93 11.56 10.71 3.20
C ALA A 93 10.81 12.06 3.07
N LEU A 94 10.83 12.92 4.10
CA LEU A 94 10.32 14.29 4.04
C LEU A 94 11.13 15.17 3.07
N SER A 95 12.40 14.85 2.81
CA SER A 95 13.30 15.74 2.08
C SER A 95 13.40 15.43 0.58
N SER A 96 13.17 16.47 -0.23
CA SER A 96 13.76 16.74 -1.56
C SER A 96 13.61 15.80 -2.78
N ARG A 97 13.38 14.48 -2.69
CA ARG A 97 13.64 13.55 -3.84
C ARG A 97 12.64 13.49 -5.02
N CYS A 98 11.36 13.75 -4.80
CA CYS A 98 10.32 13.75 -5.83
C CYS A 98 10.01 15.21 -6.25
N ARG A 99 10.73 15.75 -7.23
CA ARG A 99 10.34 16.96 -7.99
C ARG A 99 10.13 16.52 -9.43
N GLY A 100 9.04 16.94 -10.07
CA GLY A 100 8.88 16.74 -11.52
C GLY A 100 7.44 16.66 -12.01
N ALA A 101 7.24 17.03 -13.28
CA ALA A 101 6.03 16.76 -14.04
C ALA A 101 5.85 15.25 -14.28
N VAL A 102 4.71 14.83 -14.83
CA VAL A 102 4.51 13.47 -15.35
C VAL A 102 5.61 13.21 -16.40
N THR A 103 6.62 12.46 -15.99
CA THR A 103 7.86 12.20 -16.72
C THR A 103 8.01 10.69 -16.90
N ASP A 104 9.02 10.26 -17.66
CA ASP A 104 9.39 8.84 -17.74
C ASP A 104 9.63 8.22 -16.36
N TYR A 105 10.07 9.03 -15.39
CA TYR A 105 10.17 8.63 -13.99
C TYR A 105 8.82 8.22 -13.38
N THR A 106 7.74 8.98 -13.60
CA THR A 106 6.42 8.65 -13.03
C THR A 106 5.89 7.32 -13.58
N ARG A 107 6.13 7.05 -14.88
CA ARG A 107 5.76 5.77 -15.49
C ARG A 107 6.61 4.64 -14.93
N ALA A 108 7.94 4.80 -14.92
CA ALA A 108 8.87 3.84 -14.36
C ALA A 108 8.58 3.54 -12.88
N GLN A 109 8.19 4.54 -12.10
CA GLN A 109 7.79 4.38 -10.72
C GLN A 109 6.57 3.47 -10.60
N ALA A 110 5.51 3.75 -11.36
CA ALA A 110 4.29 2.96 -11.31
C ALA A 110 4.48 1.51 -11.78
N GLU A 111 5.45 1.26 -12.66
CA GLU A 111 5.72 -0.04 -13.29
C GLU A 111 6.76 -0.88 -12.52
N HIS A 112 7.80 -0.25 -11.96
CA HIS A 112 8.96 -0.96 -11.43
C HIS A 112 9.17 -0.78 -9.94
N PHE A 113 8.75 0.36 -9.37
CA PHE A 113 9.07 0.70 -7.99
C PHE A 113 7.98 1.58 -7.33
N PRO A 114 6.74 1.09 -7.18
CA PRO A 114 5.59 1.90 -6.78
C PRO A 114 5.61 2.34 -5.31
N ASN A 115 6.46 1.73 -4.48
CA ASN A 115 6.53 1.98 -3.03
C ASN A 115 7.90 2.54 -2.61
N THR A 116 8.46 3.51 -3.34
CA THR A 116 9.82 4.02 -3.06
C THR A 116 9.95 4.97 -1.88
N ASP A 117 8.83 5.57 -1.44
CA ASP A 117 8.68 6.69 -0.46
C ASP A 117 8.08 7.95 -1.09
N CYS A 118 8.11 8.06 -2.42
CA CYS A 118 7.57 9.19 -3.15
C CYS A 118 6.04 9.12 -3.21
N GLY A 119 5.38 9.77 -2.25
CA GLY A 119 3.93 9.96 -2.28
C GLY A 119 3.44 10.70 -3.55
N PRO A 120 2.15 10.59 -3.92
CA PRO A 120 1.59 11.17 -5.13
C PRO A 120 1.95 12.65 -5.32
N LEU A 121 2.36 12.99 -6.55
CA LEU A 121 2.53 14.36 -7.02
C LEU A 121 1.18 14.86 -7.57
N GLU A 122 0.63 15.91 -6.96
CA GLU A 122 -0.60 16.55 -7.45
C GLU A 122 -0.29 18.00 -7.81
N MET A 123 -0.47 18.37 -9.08
CA MET A 123 -0.30 19.75 -9.58
C MET A 123 1.06 20.39 -9.21
N GLY A 124 2.14 19.60 -9.21
CA GLY A 124 3.50 20.08 -8.93
C GLY A 124 3.76 20.49 -7.47
N ARG A 125 2.78 20.33 -6.56
CA ARG A 125 2.94 20.64 -5.13
C ARG A 125 2.91 19.37 -4.30
N ARG A 126 3.87 19.25 -3.38
CA ARG A 126 3.81 18.23 -2.33
C ARG A 126 2.75 18.64 -1.33
N ARG A 127 1.82 17.73 -1.02
CA ARG A 127 0.94 17.93 0.12
C ARG A 127 1.68 17.54 1.40
N GLU A 128 1.72 18.46 2.37
CA GLU A 128 2.45 18.32 3.64
C GLU A 128 1.77 17.35 4.62
N ASN A 129 0.54 16.89 4.37
CA ASN A 129 -0.23 16.14 5.37
C ASN A 129 0.07 14.62 5.44
N TYR A 130 1.32 14.18 5.24
CA TYR A 130 1.70 12.81 5.61
C TYR A 130 1.75 12.72 7.14
N ARG A 131 0.58 12.62 7.77
CA ARG A 131 0.39 12.63 9.24
C ARG A 131 1.01 11.40 9.94
N SER A 132 1.39 10.37 9.21
CA SER A 132 2.15 9.21 9.68
C SER A 132 3.32 9.00 8.73
N GLY A 133 4.52 8.75 9.28
CA GLY A 133 5.77 8.69 8.50
C GLY A 133 5.66 7.90 7.20
N ARG A 134 6.40 8.31 6.17
CA ARG A 134 6.33 7.66 4.86
C ARG A 134 6.77 6.21 4.99
N TRP A 135 5.97 5.31 4.43
CA TRP A 135 6.30 3.89 4.37
C TRP A 135 6.92 3.59 3.01
N TYR A 136 7.94 2.75 2.98
CA TYR A 136 8.62 2.38 1.73
C TYR A 136 8.99 0.90 1.70
N CYS A 137 9.26 0.41 0.50
CA CYS A 137 9.82 -0.92 0.27
C CYS A 137 11.31 -0.79 -0.06
N PRO A 138 12.22 -1.42 0.71
CA PRO A 138 13.66 -1.39 0.44
C PRO A 138 14.02 -1.83 -0.97
N THR A 139 13.35 -2.88 -1.49
CA THR A 139 13.58 -3.36 -2.86
C THR A 139 13.11 -2.34 -3.90
N CYS A 140 11.96 -1.68 -3.70
CA CYS A 140 11.54 -0.60 -4.60
C CYS A 140 12.58 0.53 -4.64
N ARG A 141 13.12 0.92 -3.48
CA ARG A 141 14.15 1.96 -3.36
C ARG A 141 15.46 1.57 -4.06
N ALA A 142 15.87 0.32 -3.94
CA ALA A 142 17.02 -0.21 -4.67
C ALA A 142 16.78 -0.16 -6.20
N SER A 143 15.61 -0.61 -6.66
CA SER A 143 15.21 -0.57 -8.07
C SER A 143 15.16 0.85 -8.64
N GLU A 144 14.66 1.83 -7.87
CA GLU A 144 14.69 3.24 -8.26
C GLU A 144 16.12 3.75 -8.42
N SER A 145 16.99 3.45 -7.46
CA SER A 145 18.39 3.87 -7.50
C SER A 145 19.12 3.28 -8.72
N GLU A 146 18.84 2.03 -9.06
CA GLU A 146 19.35 1.40 -10.28
C GLU A 146 18.78 2.03 -11.55
N TRP A 147 17.47 2.28 -11.60
CA TRP A 147 16.84 2.95 -12.74
C TRP A 147 17.47 4.32 -13.00
N ARG A 148 17.64 5.15 -11.95
CA ARG A 148 18.26 6.49 -12.05
C ARG A 148 19.69 6.45 -12.59
N ARG A 149 20.48 5.45 -12.17
CA ARG A 149 21.85 5.23 -12.71
C ARG A 149 21.84 4.90 -14.19
N ARG A 150 20.86 4.12 -14.66
CA ARG A 150 20.74 3.71 -16.07
C ARG A 150 20.25 4.84 -16.98
N THR A 151 19.31 5.66 -16.51
CA THR A 151 18.68 6.70 -17.33
C THR A 151 19.39 8.05 -17.32
N GLY A 152 20.53 8.16 -16.61
CA GLY A 152 21.27 9.42 -16.48
C GLY A 152 20.52 10.51 -15.71
N SER A 153 19.38 10.18 -15.08
CA SER A 153 18.54 11.13 -14.32
C SER A 153 19.10 11.45 -12.92
N GLY A 154 20.41 11.24 -12.73
CA GLY A 154 21.14 11.39 -11.47
C GLY A 154 22.13 12.56 -11.43
N SER A 155 22.08 13.47 -12.39
CA SER A 155 22.95 14.65 -12.43
C SER A 155 22.12 15.92 -12.62
N ASP A 156 21.79 16.55 -11.49
CA ASP A 156 21.92 18.00 -11.22
C ASP A 156 21.53 18.31 -9.76
#